data_AF-A0A8J7MSJ0-F1
#
_entry.id   AF-A0A8J7MSJ0-F1
#
_cell.length_a   1.000
_cell.length_b   1.000
_cell.length_c   1.000
_cell.angle_alpha   90.00
_cell.angle_beta   90.00
_cell.angle_gamma   90.00
#
_symmetry.space_group_name_H-M   'P 1'
#
loop_
_entity.id
_entity.type
_entity.pdbx_description
1 polymer ?
#
loop_
_entity_poly.entity_id
_entity_poly.type
_entity_poly.pdbx_seq_one_letter_code
_entity_poly.pdbx_strand_id
1 'polypeptide(L)'
;VLLALLMAVMGILMNDFSSVPMTIVFLFIGIASLLTLRGYSIEERVRAFSHGAGSSDLLLMVWIFVLAGAFAASAKEMGAVTATVDLTMRCLPSNILLAGLFLASCVVSLCIGTSVGTIVALVPMAAEMSARTGVSLPFIVAIVVGGSFFGDNLSFISDTTVAATRTQNCTMRDKFRTNFRIVLPAAILCFGIYAFMGFEQGVVSANAQGILHLWRVLPYAVVLVAALCGMNVMMVLCVGT
;
A
#
# COMPACT_ATOMS: atom_id res chain seq x y z
N VAL A 1 13.57 6.41 -20.73
CA VAL A 1 15.04 6.39 -20.88
C VAL A 1 15.73 7.34 -19.90
N LEU A 2 15.41 8.64 -19.88
CA LEU A 2 16.05 9.61 -18.96
C LEU A 2 15.91 9.23 -17.48
N LEU A 3 14.71 8.80 -17.04
CA LEU A 3 14.46 8.32 -15.68
C LEU A 3 15.40 7.18 -15.27
N ALA A 4 15.46 6.12 -16.08
CA ALA A 4 16.30 4.95 -15.80
C ALA A 4 17.79 5.30 -15.76
N LEU A 5 18.27 6.17 -16.67
CA LEU A 5 19.65 6.64 -16.67
C LEU A 5 19.99 7.46 -15.43
N LEU A 6 19.12 8.41 -15.05
CA LEU A 6 19.37 9.27 -13.89
C LEU A 6 19.37 8.44 -12.60
N MET A 7 18.42 7.49 -12.46
CA MET A 7 18.41 6.55 -11.34
C MET A 7 19.66 5.67 -11.30
N ALA A 8 20.11 5.14 -12.44
CA ALA A 8 21.32 4.33 -12.52
C ALA A 8 22.57 5.13 -12.11
N VAL A 9 22.74 6.35 -12.64
CA VAL A 9 23.89 7.20 -12.33
C VAL A 9 23.89 7.59 -10.85
N MET A 10 22.76 8.05 -10.30
CA MET A 10 22.70 8.42 -8.88
C MET A 10 22.89 7.22 -7.96
N GLY A 11 22.29 6.06 -8.28
CA GLY A 11 22.47 4.84 -7.51
C GLY A 11 23.93 4.37 -7.47
N ILE A 12 24.66 4.47 -8.60
CA ILE A 12 26.09 4.13 -8.66
C ILE A 12 26.93 5.15 -7.87
N LEU A 13 26.67 6.45 -8.02
CA LEU A 13 27.41 7.50 -7.29
C LEU A 13 27.22 7.41 -5.78
N MET A 14 26.02 7.05 -5.34
CA MET A 14 25.68 6.89 -3.92
C MET A 14 26.02 5.49 -3.39
N ASN A 15 26.40 4.56 -4.27
CA ASN A 15 26.63 3.14 -3.99
C ASN A 15 25.46 2.44 -3.25
N ASP A 16 24.25 3.00 -3.37
CA ASP A 16 23.01 2.50 -2.78
C ASP A 16 21.80 3.11 -3.51
N PHE A 17 21.02 2.26 -4.19
CA PHE A 17 19.81 2.66 -4.90
C PHE A 17 18.67 3.07 -3.97
N SER A 18 18.66 2.58 -2.73
CA SER A 18 17.62 2.85 -1.73
C SER A 18 17.71 4.28 -1.20
N SER A 19 18.91 4.87 -1.26
CA SER A 19 19.19 6.22 -0.80
C SER A 19 18.92 7.30 -1.86
N VAL A 20 18.56 6.92 -3.10
CA VAL A 20 18.31 7.88 -4.19
C VAL A 20 16.99 8.63 -3.93
N PRO A 21 17.01 9.96 -3.73
CA PRO A 21 15.79 10.71 -3.47
C PRO A 21 14.97 10.84 -4.76
N MET A 22 13.87 10.10 -4.86
CA MET A 22 13.01 10.10 -6.05
C MET A 22 12.48 11.50 -6.40
N THR A 23 12.28 12.37 -5.41
CA THR A 23 11.88 13.77 -5.61
C THR A 23 12.92 14.55 -6.42
N ILE A 24 14.21 14.36 -6.14
CA ILE A 24 15.31 14.98 -6.88
C ILE A 24 15.32 14.44 -8.31
N VAL A 25 15.19 13.13 -8.48
CA VAL A 25 15.15 12.48 -9.79
C VAL A 25 14.01 13.04 -10.64
N PHE A 26 12.79 13.13 -10.10
CA PHE A 26 11.64 13.70 -10.81
C PHE A 26 11.79 15.19 -11.10
N LEU A 27 12.39 15.97 -10.20
CA LEU A 27 12.67 17.39 -10.44
C LEU A 27 13.61 17.58 -11.64
N PHE A 28 14.72 16.85 -11.68
CA PHE A 28 15.69 16.92 -12.79
C PHE A 28 15.07 16.47 -14.10
N ILE A 29 14.24 15.42 -14.09
CA ILE A 29 13.53 14.95 -15.28
C ILE A 29 12.52 15.99 -15.75
N GLY A 30 11.79 16.63 -14.83
CA GLY A 30 10.88 17.72 -15.14
C GLY A 30 11.61 18.87 -15.84
N ILE A 31 12.71 19.33 -15.27
CA ILE A 31 13.55 20.38 -15.88
C ILE A 31 14.07 19.94 -17.25
N ALA A 32 14.65 18.74 -17.35
CA ALA A 32 15.17 18.21 -18.60
C ALA A 32 14.08 18.06 -19.67
N SER A 33 12.85 17.72 -19.29
CA SER A 33 11.71 17.64 -20.21
C SER A 33 11.29 19.00 -20.76
N LEU A 34 11.53 20.09 -20.04
CA LEU A 34 11.34 21.45 -20.57
C LEU A 34 12.42 21.82 -21.58
N LEU A 35 13.62 21.24 -21.47
CA LEU A 35 14.75 21.53 -22.34
C LEU A 35 14.72 20.78 -23.68
N THR A 36 13.91 19.72 -23.82
CA THR A 36 13.79 18.94 -25.06
C THR A 36 13.06 19.70 -26.17
N LEU A 37 12.20 20.67 -25.83
CA LEU A 37 11.48 21.54 -26.77
C LEU A 37 12.39 22.67 -27.29
N ARG A 38 13.35 22.32 -28.14
CA ARG A 38 14.28 23.28 -28.79
C ARG A 38 13.51 24.27 -29.67
N GLY A 39 13.90 25.55 -29.62
CA GLY A 39 13.29 26.62 -30.43
C GLY A 39 12.06 27.31 -29.80
N TYR A 40 11.49 26.74 -28.73
CA TYR A 40 10.37 27.33 -27.99
C TYR A 40 10.87 28.24 -26.85
N SER A 41 10.12 29.31 -26.59
CA SER A 41 10.29 30.18 -25.41
C SER A 41 10.04 29.41 -24.10
N ILE A 42 10.52 29.95 -22.98
CA ILE A 42 10.29 29.35 -21.66
C ILE A 42 8.78 29.24 -21.38
N GLU A 43 8.01 30.26 -21.74
CA GLU A 43 6.56 30.25 -21.52
C GLU A 43 5.88 29.12 -22.28
N GLU A 44 6.23 28.90 -23.55
CA GLU A 44 5.67 27.81 -24.37
C GLU A 44 6.03 26.43 -23.81
N ARG A 45 7.27 26.26 -23.33
CA ARG A 45 7.73 25.02 -22.70
C ARG A 45 6.93 24.72 -21.43
N VAL A 46 6.78 25.72 -20.56
CA VAL A 46 6.01 25.59 -19.32
C VAL A 46 4.54 25.33 -19.63
N ARG A 47 3.96 26.00 -20.63
CA ARG A 47 2.57 25.79 -21.06
C ARG A 47 2.36 24.36 -21.58
N ALA A 48 3.27 23.84 -22.41
CA ALA A 48 3.19 22.47 -22.92
C ALA A 48 3.29 21.43 -21.80
N PHE A 49 4.23 21.61 -20.86
CA PHE A 49 4.35 20.73 -19.69
C PHE A 49 3.10 20.78 -18.82
N SER A 50 2.60 21.99 -18.53
CA SER A 50 1.42 22.20 -17.69
C SER A 50 0.17 21.61 -18.32
N HIS A 51 0.03 21.64 -19.65
CA HIS A 51 -1.07 21.01 -20.35
C HIS A 51 -1.05 19.47 -20.20
N GLY A 52 0.14 18.85 -20.27
CA GLY A 52 0.28 17.41 -20.01
C GLY A 52 -0.03 17.05 -18.56
N ALA A 53 0.55 17.80 -17.62
CA ALA A 53 0.37 17.62 -16.18
C ALA A 53 -1.09 17.85 -15.73
N GLY A 54 -1.80 18.78 -16.37
CA GLY A 54 -3.20 19.11 -16.11
C GLY A 54 -4.22 18.24 -16.85
N SER A 55 -3.80 17.12 -17.46
CA SER A 55 -4.74 16.20 -18.10
C SER A 55 -5.77 15.67 -17.09
N SER A 56 -7.01 15.50 -17.53
CA SER A 56 -8.13 15.10 -16.65
C SER A 56 -7.89 13.77 -15.96
N ASP A 57 -7.19 12.82 -16.61
CA ASP A 57 -6.82 11.55 -16.01
C ASP A 57 -5.81 11.70 -14.87
N LEU A 58 -4.80 12.56 -15.01
CA LEU A 58 -3.82 12.83 -13.94
C LEU A 58 -4.45 13.58 -12.78
N LEU A 59 -5.28 14.59 -13.06
CA LEU A 59 -6.02 15.31 -12.02
C LEU A 59 -6.96 14.39 -11.25
N LEU A 60 -7.63 13.46 -11.94
CA LEU A 60 -8.46 12.45 -11.29
C LEU A 60 -7.63 11.52 -10.38
N MET A 61 -6.44 11.10 -10.82
CA MET A 61 -5.53 10.31 -9.97
C MET A 61 -5.12 11.09 -8.71
N VAL A 62 -4.81 12.39 -8.84
CA VAL A 62 -4.50 13.25 -7.69
C VAL A 62 -5.66 13.31 -6.70
N TRP A 63 -6.90 13.47 -7.19
CA TRP A 63 -8.08 13.47 -6.32
C TRP A 63 -8.28 12.15 -5.58
N ILE A 64 -8.12 11.02 -6.27
CA ILE A 64 -8.21 9.70 -5.65
C ILE A 64 -7.14 9.55 -4.57
N PHE A 65 -5.90 9.99 -4.83
CA PHE A 65 -4.81 9.92 -3.86
C PHE A 65 -5.09 10.76 -2.60
N VAL A 66 -5.58 11.98 -2.75
CA VAL A 66 -5.94 12.85 -1.63
C VAL A 66 -7.02 12.21 -0.77
N LEU A 67 -8.07 11.67 -1.40
CA LEU A 67 -9.17 11.00 -0.69
C LEU A 67 -8.74 9.69 -0.03
N ALA A 68 -7.88 8.90 -0.68
CA ALA A 68 -7.31 7.68 -0.10
C ALA A 68 -6.44 7.99 1.12
N GLY A 69 -5.65 9.06 1.05
CA GLY A 69 -4.88 9.57 2.19
C GLY A 69 -5.75 10.02 3.36
N ALA A 70 -6.83 10.76 3.08
CA ALA A 70 -7.80 11.16 4.09
C ALA A 70 -8.47 9.94 4.75
N PHE A 71 -8.93 8.98 3.95
CA PHE A 71 -9.49 7.72 4.44
C PHE A 71 -8.51 6.94 5.33
N ALA A 72 -7.26 6.80 4.89
CA ALA A 72 -6.22 6.11 5.65
C ALA A 72 -5.97 6.77 7.01
N ALA A 73 -5.95 8.11 7.05
CA ALA A 73 -5.80 8.88 8.28
C ALA A 73 -7.00 8.71 9.21
N SER A 74 -8.23 8.88 8.72
CA SER A 74 -9.47 8.70 9.50
C SER A 74 -9.58 7.28 10.07
N ALA A 75 -9.28 6.26 9.25
CA ALA A 75 -9.35 4.87 9.68
C ALA A 75 -8.30 4.54 10.75
N LYS A 76 -7.11 5.15 10.66
CA LYS A 76 -6.08 5.03 11.70
C LYS A 76 -6.55 5.69 13.01
N GLU A 77 -7.09 6.90 12.95
CA GLU A 77 -7.53 7.65 14.13
C GLU A 77 -8.73 7.00 14.84
N MET A 78 -9.66 6.42 14.08
CA MET A 78 -10.78 5.64 14.64
C MET A 78 -10.33 4.30 15.26
N GLY A 79 -9.08 3.87 15.03
CA GLY A 79 -8.56 2.58 15.49
C GLY A 79 -9.03 1.39 14.66
N ALA A 80 -9.40 1.60 13.40
CA ALA A 80 -9.79 0.53 12.47
C ALA A 80 -8.64 -0.45 12.21
N VAL A 81 -7.41 0.08 12.11
CA VAL A 81 -6.19 -0.71 11.91
C VAL A 81 -6.01 -1.72 13.04
N THR A 82 -5.96 -1.25 14.29
CA THR A 82 -5.81 -2.10 15.48
C THR A 82 -6.94 -3.12 15.57
N ALA A 83 -8.19 -2.69 15.39
CA ALA A 83 -9.35 -3.59 15.45
C ALA A 83 -9.30 -4.69 14.37
N THR A 84 -8.78 -4.39 13.18
CA THR A 84 -8.65 -5.36 12.08
C THR A 84 -7.57 -6.40 12.38
N VAL A 85 -6.43 -5.96 12.93
CA VAL A 85 -5.38 -6.91 13.33
C VAL A 85 -5.85 -7.78 14.48
N ASP A 86 -6.47 -7.20 15.52
CA ASP A 86 -7.01 -7.96 16.65
C ASP A 86 -8.07 -8.98 16.21
N LEU A 87 -8.96 -8.59 15.30
CA LEU A 87 -9.95 -9.51 14.71
C LEU A 87 -9.24 -10.67 13.97
N THR A 88 -8.24 -10.37 13.16
CA THR A 88 -7.49 -11.39 12.42
C THR A 88 -6.79 -12.37 13.36
N MET A 89 -6.19 -11.87 14.45
CA MET A 89 -5.53 -12.70 15.45
C MET A 89 -6.51 -13.56 16.25
N ARG A 90 -7.74 -13.10 16.49
CA ARG A 90 -8.78 -13.90 17.16
C ARG A 90 -9.31 -15.03 16.30
N CYS A 91 -9.37 -14.82 14.98
CA CYS A 91 -9.85 -15.83 14.03
C CYS A 91 -8.82 -16.94 13.79
N LEU A 92 -7.56 -16.73 14.16
CA LEU A 92 -6.47 -17.67 13.94
C LEU A 92 -6.06 -18.36 15.27
N PRO A 93 -5.63 -19.62 15.24
CA PRO A 93 -5.10 -20.29 16.43
C PRO A 93 -3.85 -19.57 16.96
N SER A 94 -3.66 -19.62 18.28
CA SER A 94 -2.65 -18.83 18.99
C SER A 94 -1.19 -19.17 18.62
N ASN A 95 -0.96 -20.26 17.90
CA ASN A 95 0.35 -20.77 17.49
C ASN A 95 0.82 -20.28 16.10
N ILE A 96 0.02 -19.48 15.39
CA ILE A 96 0.38 -18.95 14.06
C ILE A 96 0.44 -17.43 14.01
N LEU A 97 0.93 -16.80 15.08
CA LEU A 97 1.01 -15.34 15.23
C LEU A 97 1.65 -14.64 14.02
N LEU A 98 2.79 -15.15 13.53
CA LEU A 98 3.53 -14.56 12.42
C LEU A 98 2.72 -14.58 11.11
N ALA A 99 2.05 -15.70 10.83
CA ALA A 99 1.18 -15.86 9.67
C ALA A 99 -0.08 -14.99 9.79
N GLY A 100 -0.61 -14.87 11.02
CA GLY A 100 -1.72 -13.96 11.30
C GLY A 100 -1.35 -12.51 11.10
N LEU A 101 -0.13 -12.11 11.45
CA LEU A 101 0.34 -10.74 11.27
C LEU A 101 0.50 -10.43 9.78
N PHE A 102 1.10 -11.36 9.04
CA PHE A 102 1.17 -11.27 7.58
C PHE A 102 -0.21 -11.09 6.97
N LEU A 103 -1.18 -11.95 7.34
CA LEU A 103 -2.53 -11.89 6.82
C LEU A 103 -3.24 -10.59 7.21
N ALA A 104 -3.08 -10.13 8.45
CA ALA A 104 -3.65 -8.87 8.91
C ALA A 104 -3.08 -7.68 8.11
N SER A 105 -1.76 -7.66 7.89
CA SER A 105 -1.12 -6.65 7.04
C SER A 105 -1.62 -6.68 5.60
N CYS A 106 -1.83 -7.87 5.03
CA CYS A 106 -2.45 -8.04 3.71
C CYS A 106 -3.85 -7.41 3.66
N VAL A 107 -4.70 -7.71 4.64
CA VAL A 107 -6.08 -7.21 4.70
C VAL A 107 -6.12 -5.71 4.90
N VAL A 108 -5.36 -5.19 5.88
CA VAL A 108 -5.30 -3.74 6.16
C VAL A 108 -4.81 -2.99 4.91
N SER A 109 -3.76 -3.47 4.25
CA SER A 109 -3.25 -2.82 3.05
C SER A 109 -4.18 -2.91 1.84
N LEU A 110 -4.91 -4.03 1.70
CA LEU A 110 -5.93 -4.16 0.67
C LEU A 110 -7.04 -3.10 0.85
N CYS A 111 -7.44 -2.85 2.10
CA CYS A 111 -8.48 -1.89 2.47
C CYS A 111 -8.01 -0.43 2.36
N ILE A 112 -6.83 -0.11 2.90
CA ILE A 112 -6.25 1.24 2.85
C ILE A 112 -5.82 1.61 1.42
N GLY A 113 -5.30 0.64 0.68
CA GLY A 113 -4.79 0.83 -0.68
C GLY A 113 -3.43 1.50 -0.77
N THR A 114 -2.63 1.47 0.31
CA THR A 114 -1.25 1.97 0.29
C THR A 114 -0.33 1.06 1.09
N SER A 115 0.83 0.71 0.52
CA SER A 115 1.86 -0.08 1.21
C SER A 115 2.53 0.73 2.31
N VAL A 116 3.05 1.93 2.01
CA VAL A 116 3.76 2.79 2.98
C VAL A 116 2.85 3.24 4.12
N GLY A 117 1.61 3.64 3.82
CA GLY A 117 0.65 4.04 4.85
C GLY A 117 0.32 2.89 5.80
N THR A 118 0.18 1.67 5.27
CA THR A 118 -0.02 0.47 6.09
C THR A 118 1.20 0.15 6.96
N ILE A 119 2.41 0.23 6.40
CA ILE A 119 3.65 0.03 7.16
C ILE A 119 3.73 1.03 8.31
N VAL A 120 3.53 2.32 8.05
CA VAL A 120 3.56 3.37 9.09
C VAL A 120 2.48 3.15 10.16
N ALA A 121 1.33 2.59 9.78
CA ALA A 121 0.26 2.28 10.74
C ALA A 121 0.57 1.04 11.60
N LEU A 122 1.23 0.02 11.04
CA LEU A 122 1.47 -1.27 11.70
C LEU A 122 2.81 -1.39 12.41
N VAL A 123 3.82 -0.58 12.07
CA VAL A 123 5.15 -0.61 12.73
C VAL A 123 5.08 -0.37 14.25
N PRO A 124 4.29 0.59 14.78
CA PRO A 124 4.15 0.75 16.23
C PRO A 124 3.62 -0.53 16.91
N MET A 125 2.65 -1.19 16.28
CA MET A 125 2.13 -2.47 16.75
C MET A 125 3.18 -3.57 16.66
N ALA A 126 3.95 -3.63 15.57
CA ALA A 126 5.05 -4.58 15.41
C ALA A 126 6.10 -4.43 16.53
N ALA A 127 6.40 -3.20 16.95
CA ALA A 127 7.28 -2.91 18.09
C ALA A 127 6.72 -3.46 19.41
N GLU A 128 5.44 -3.23 19.68
CA GLU A 128 4.77 -3.77 20.87
C GLU A 128 4.73 -5.30 20.85
N MET A 129 4.47 -5.91 19.69
CA MET A 129 4.49 -7.36 19.52
C MET A 129 5.88 -7.94 19.76
N SER A 130 6.93 -7.33 19.19
CA SER A 130 8.32 -7.75 19.38
C SER A 130 8.70 -7.76 20.86
N ALA A 131 8.33 -6.70 21.60
CA ALA A 131 8.60 -6.60 23.03
C ALA A 131 7.89 -7.69 23.86
N ARG A 132 6.71 -8.14 23.43
CA ARG A 132 5.91 -9.15 24.15
C ARG A 132 6.31 -10.58 23.83
N THR A 133 6.70 -10.85 22.59
CA THR A 133 6.97 -12.22 22.10
C THR A 133 8.44 -12.58 22.10
N GLY A 134 9.34 -11.59 22.23
CA GLY A 134 10.78 -11.79 22.12
C GLY A 134 11.27 -12.03 20.67
N VAL A 135 10.37 -12.01 19.68
CA VAL A 135 10.73 -12.10 18.26
C VAL A 135 11.37 -10.79 17.83
N SER A 136 12.42 -10.86 17.00
CA SER A 136 13.18 -9.67 16.60
C SER A 136 12.32 -8.65 15.84
N LEU A 137 12.42 -7.38 16.22
CA LEU A 137 11.67 -6.29 15.57
C LEU A 137 11.88 -6.24 14.05
N PRO A 138 13.12 -6.34 13.52
CA PRO A 138 13.33 -6.32 12.07
C PRO A 138 12.56 -7.43 11.34
N PHE A 139 12.40 -8.60 11.97
CA PHE A 139 11.68 -9.72 11.37
C PHE A 139 10.16 -9.49 11.37
N ILE A 140 9.59 -9.00 12.47
CA ILE A 140 8.17 -8.63 12.52
C ILE A 140 7.88 -7.52 11.51
N VAL A 141 8.75 -6.51 11.41
CA VAL A 141 8.61 -5.44 10.40
C VAL A 141 8.69 -6.01 8.99
N ALA A 142 9.59 -6.96 8.71
CA ALA A 142 9.67 -7.60 7.39
C ALA A 142 8.35 -8.33 7.03
N ILE A 143 7.72 -9.00 7.98
CA ILE A 143 6.40 -9.62 7.80
C ILE A 143 5.34 -8.57 7.45
N VAL A 144 5.30 -7.48 8.21
CA VAL A 144 4.37 -6.36 7.97
C VAL A 144 4.60 -5.74 6.59
N VAL A 145 5.85 -5.51 6.21
CA VAL A 145 6.22 -4.97 4.89
C VAL A 145 5.74 -5.91 3.79
N GLY A 146 6.01 -7.21 3.90
CA GLY A 146 5.59 -8.21 2.92
C GLY A 146 4.07 -8.23 2.73
N GLY A 147 3.31 -8.26 3.83
CA GLY A 147 1.84 -8.21 3.77
C GLY A 147 1.31 -6.87 3.24
N SER A 148 1.97 -5.77 3.58
CA SER A 148 1.59 -4.44 3.11
C SER A 148 1.77 -4.31 1.60
N PHE A 149 2.87 -4.78 1.03
CA PHE A 149 3.06 -4.79 -0.43
C PHE A 149 2.12 -5.76 -1.15
N PHE A 150 1.78 -6.89 -0.52
CA PHE A 150 0.77 -7.81 -1.06
C PHE A 150 -0.59 -7.13 -1.21
N GLY A 151 -1.09 -6.49 -0.15
CA GLY A 151 -2.41 -5.86 -0.15
C GLY A 151 -2.49 -4.69 -1.13
N ASP A 152 -1.46 -3.86 -1.20
CA ASP A 152 -1.38 -2.69 -2.10
C ASP A 152 -1.48 -3.11 -3.57
N ASN A 153 -0.78 -4.19 -3.96
CA ASN A 153 -0.84 -4.76 -5.31
C ASN A 153 -2.23 -5.24 -5.72
N LEU A 154 -3.10 -5.58 -4.77
CA LEU A 154 -4.46 -6.04 -5.00
C LEU A 154 -5.51 -4.97 -4.71
N SER A 155 -5.14 -3.82 -4.12
CA SER A 155 -6.12 -2.83 -3.75
C SER A 155 -6.81 -2.21 -4.97
N PHE A 156 -8.11 -2.01 -4.84
CA PHE A 156 -8.93 -1.28 -5.80
C PHE A 156 -8.72 0.23 -5.74
N ILE A 157 -8.05 0.72 -4.70
CA ILE A 157 -7.97 2.14 -4.37
C ILE A 157 -6.52 2.67 -4.39
N SER A 158 -5.56 1.82 -4.77
CA SER A 158 -4.15 2.20 -4.92
C SER A 158 -3.92 3.02 -6.20
N ASP A 159 -3.02 4.01 -6.12
CA ASP A 159 -2.61 4.86 -7.24
C ASP A 159 -2.14 4.03 -8.44
N THR A 160 -1.39 2.97 -8.17
CA THR A 160 -0.88 2.06 -9.21
C THR A 160 -2.03 1.35 -9.93
N THR A 161 -3.11 1.03 -9.23
CA THR A 161 -4.29 0.37 -9.78
C THR A 161 -5.08 1.33 -10.68
N VAL A 162 -5.32 2.53 -10.18
CA VAL A 162 -6.04 3.56 -10.93
C VAL A 162 -5.22 3.97 -12.16
N ALA A 163 -3.92 4.20 -11.99
CA ALA A 163 -3.02 4.53 -13.08
C ALA A 163 -2.98 3.43 -14.14
N ALA A 164 -2.81 2.17 -13.73
CA ALA A 164 -2.79 1.04 -14.67
C ALA A 164 -4.10 0.91 -15.44
N THR A 165 -5.24 1.01 -14.76
CA THR A 165 -6.56 0.81 -15.39
C THR A 165 -6.93 1.95 -16.34
N ARG A 166 -6.58 3.19 -15.99
CA ARG A 166 -6.80 4.37 -16.85
C ARG A 166 -5.87 4.41 -18.05
N THR A 167 -4.58 4.19 -17.84
CA THR A 167 -3.60 4.25 -18.94
C THR A 167 -3.70 3.08 -19.90
N GLN A 168 -4.09 1.89 -19.41
CA GLN A 168 -4.22 0.67 -20.22
C GLN A 168 -5.66 0.42 -20.70
N ASN A 169 -6.61 1.32 -20.38
CA ASN A 169 -8.03 1.19 -20.71
C ASN A 169 -8.64 -0.17 -20.33
N CYS A 170 -8.25 -0.72 -19.18
CA CYS A 170 -8.76 -1.99 -18.67
C CYS A 170 -9.62 -1.77 -17.42
N THR A 171 -10.53 -2.69 -17.13
CA THR A 171 -11.37 -2.57 -15.94
C THR A 171 -10.57 -2.90 -14.68
N MET A 172 -10.91 -2.27 -13.56
CA MET A 172 -10.30 -2.60 -12.26
C MET A 172 -10.48 -4.07 -11.88
N ARG A 173 -11.60 -4.68 -12.28
CA ARG A 173 -11.89 -6.09 -12.06
C ARG A 173 -10.90 -6.99 -12.80
N ASP A 174 -10.56 -6.66 -14.04
CA ASP A 174 -9.61 -7.45 -14.85
C ASP A 174 -8.19 -7.37 -14.29
N LYS A 175 -7.77 -6.16 -13.88
CA LYS A 175 -6.50 -5.95 -13.16
C LYS A 175 -6.46 -6.77 -11.88
N PHE A 176 -7.49 -6.67 -11.04
CA PHE A 176 -7.58 -7.41 -9.78
C PHE A 176 -7.48 -8.91 -10.01
N ARG A 177 -8.26 -9.46 -10.95
CA ARG A 177 -8.28 -10.90 -11.25
C ARG A 177 -6.91 -11.41 -11.72
N THR A 178 -6.20 -10.61 -12.51
CA THR A 178 -4.88 -10.97 -13.03
C THR A 178 -3.83 -10.92 -11.92
N ASN A 179 -3.76 -9.82 -11.17
CA ASN A 179 -2.83 -9.70 -10.04
C ASN A 179 -3.10 -10.78 -8.98
N PHE A 180 -4.36 -11.04 -8.66
CA PHE A 180 -4.72 -12.04 -7.66
C PHE A 180 -4.18 -13.43 -8.02
N ARG A 181 -4.24 -13.84 -9.30
CA ARG A 181 -3.68 -15.12 -9.76
C ARG A 181 -2.17 -15.21 -9.62
N ILE A 182 -1.47 -14.09 -9.78
CA ILE A 182 0.00 -14.04 -9.71
C ILE A 182 0.46 -14.01 -8.24
N VAL A 183 -0.20 -13.20 -7.41
CA VAL A 183 0.27 -12.92 -6.06
C VAL A 183 -0.27 -13.93 -5.04
N LEU A 184 -1.47 -14.52 -5.25
CA LEU A 184 -2.05 -15.51 -4.32
C LEU A 184 -1.12 -16.71 -4.05
N PRO A 185 -0.50 -17.36 -5.04
CA PRO A 185 0.43 -18.47 -4.79
C PRO A 185 1.61 -18.06 -3.89
N ALA A 186 2.16 -16.86 -4.12
CA ALA A 186 3.26 -16.33 -3.30
C ALA A 186 2.80 -16.05 -1.87
N ALA A 187 1.60 -15.49 -1.67
CA ALA A 187 1.06 -15.27 -0.33
C ALA A 187 0.75 -16.56 0.42
N ILE A 188 0.25 -17.60 -0.25
CA ILE A 188 0.04 -18.92 0.37
C ILE A 188 1.37 -19.49 0.83
N LEU A 189 2.42 -19.39 0.00
CA LEU A 189 3.76 -19.83 0.37
C LEU A 189 4.32 -19.05 1.57
N CYS A 190 4.25 -17.72 1.55
CA CYS A 190 4.67 -16.87 2.68
C CYS A 190 3.90 -17.18 3.96
N PHE A 191 2.57 -17.32 3.87
CA PHE A 191 1.72 -17.69 5.00
C PHE A 191 2.15 -19.05 5.59
N GLY A 192 2.38 -20.06 4.74
CA GLY A 192 2.85 -21.38 5.17
C GLY A 192 4.21 -21.33 5.88
N ILE A 193 5.16 -20.57 5.34
CA ILE A 193 6.48 -20.37 5.96
C ILE A 193 6.33 -19.70 7.33
N TYR A 194 5.58 -18.60 7.43
CA TYR A 194 5.37 -17.91 8.70
C TYR A 194 4.60 -18.74 9.71
N ALA A 195 3.65 -19.58 9.26
CA ALA A 195 2.93 -20.48 10.13
C ALA A 195 3.90 -21.51 10.72
N PHE A 196 4.69 -22.18 9.88
CA PHE A 196 5.70 -23.15 10.31
C PHE A 196 6.70 -22.55 11.30
N MET A 197 7.23 -21.36 11.01
CA MET A 197 8.16 -20.65 11.91
C MET A 197 7.49 -20.27 13.24
N GLY A 198 6.20 -19.88 13.22
CA GLY A 198 5.44 -19.57 14.44
C GLY A 198 5.26 -20.79 15.34
N PHE A 199 4.98 -21.95 14.74
CA PHE A 199 4.90 -23.23 15.45
C PHE A 199 6.24 -23.66 16.06
N GLU A 200 7.32 -23.60 15.29
CA GLU A 200 8.66 -24.04 15.73
C GLU A 200 9.19 -23.20 16.89
N GLN A 201 8.98 -21.88 16.83
CA GLN A 201 9.45 -20.95 17.86
C GLN A 201 8.57 -20.92 19.13
N GLY A 202 7.46 -21.69 19.15
CA GLY A 202 6.54 -21.70 20.28
C GLY A 202 5.94 -20.32 20.57
N VAL A 203 5.84 -19.46 19.56
CA VAL A 203 5.36 -18.08 19.72
C VAL A 203 3.85 -18.12 19.93
N VAL A 204 3.45 -18.17 21.20
CA VAL A 204 2.05 -18.10 21.58
C VAL A 204 1.61 -16.64 21.50
N SER A 205 0.61 -16.38 20.65
CA SER A 205 -0.12 -15.13 20.65
C SER A 205 -0.64 -14.90 22.07
N ALA A 206 -0.19 -13.83 22.74
CA ALA A 206 -0.95 -13.29 23.86
C ALA A 206 -2.37 -13.09 23.32
N ASN A 207 -3.36 -13.75 23.94
CA ASN A 207 -4.75 -13.61 23.55
C ASN A 207 -5.04 -12.11 23.34
N ALA A 208 -5.75 -11.75 22.27
CA ALA A 208 -6.18 -10.37 22.04
C ALA A 208 -7.12 -9.96 23.20
N GLN A 209 -6.55 -9.49 24.30
CA GLN A 209 -7.27 -9.11 25.51
C GLN A 209 -7.82 -7.71 25.32
N GLY A 210 -9.14 -7.61 25.14
CA GLY A 210 -9.85 -6.36 24.94
C GLY A 210 -11.27 -6.57 24.43
N ILE A 211 -12.12 -5.56 24.50
CA ILE A 211 -13.42 -5.58 23.83
C ILE A 211 -13.16 -5.29 22.35
N LEU A 212 -13.47 -6.24 21.46
CA LEU A 212 -13.33 -6.02 20.03
C LEU A 212 -14.52 -5.16 19.56
N HIS A 213 -14.24 -3.90 19.27
CA HIS A 213 -15.22 -2.99 18.69
C HIS A 213 -15.35 -3.27 17.19
N LEU A 214 -16.12 -4.30 16.81
CA LEU A 214 -16.35 -4.70 15.41
C LEU A 214 -16.75 -3.52 14.51
N TRP A 215 -17.47 -2.54 15.06
CA TRP A 215 -17.90 -1.36 14.33
C TRP A 215 -16.73 -0.56 13.71
N ARG A 216 -15.53 -0.63 14.32
CA ARG A 216 -14.32 0.05 13.81
C ARG A 216 -13.78 -0.61 12.53
N VAL A 217 -14.13 -1.85 12.24
CA VAL A 217 -13.72 -2.57 11.02
C VAL A 217 -14.70 -2.32 9.87
N LEU A 218 -15.92 -1.85 10.16
CA LEU A 218 -16.97 -1.66 9.15
C LEU A 218 -16.55 -0.74 7.99
N PRO A 219 -15.86 0.41 8.19
CA PRO A 219 -15.48 1.27 7.07
C PRO A 219 -14.60 0.56 6.04
N TYR A 220 -13.66 -0.28 6.48
CA TYR A 220 -12.86 -1.11 5.58
C TYR A 220 -13.71 -2.12 4.81
N ALA A 221 -14.63 -2.80 5.49
CA ALA A 221 -15.53 -3.76 4.84
C ALA A 221 -16.45 -3.09 3.82
N VAL A 222 -17.05 -1.94 4.16
CA VAL A 222 -17.93 -1.16 3.28
C VAL A 222 -17.18 -0.71 2.05
N VAL A 223 -15.99 -0.13 2.23
CA VAL A 223 -15.13 0.35 1.14
C VAL A 223 -14.74 -0.80 0.20
N LEU A 224 -14.34 -1.93 0.75
CA LEU A 224 -13.92 -3.10 -0.03
C LEU A 224 -15.09 -3.74 -0.79
N VAL A 225 -16.26 -3.89 -0.16
CA VAL A 225 -17.47 -4.43 -0.81
C VAL A 225 -17.96 -3.47 -1.89
N ALA A 226 -18.01 -2.17 -1.62
CA ALA A 226 -18.44 -1.16 -2.58
C ALA A 226 -17.52 -1.14 -3.82
N ALA A 227 -16.20 -1.22 -3.61
CA ALA A 227 -15.22 -1.33 -4.69
C ALA A 227 -15.40 -2.63 -5.51
N LEU A 228 -15.63 -3.77 -4.85
CA LEU A 228 -15.88 -5.05 -5.52
C LEU A 228 -17.18 -5.07 -6.33
N CYS A 229 -18.21 -4.35 -5.87
CA CYS A 229 -19.46 -4.15 -6.60
C CYS A 229 -19.30 -3.22 -7.81
N GLY A 230 -18.11 -2.65 -8.04
CA GLY A 230 -17.82 -1.80 -9.19
C GLY A 230 -18.24 -0.34 -8.99
N MET A 231 -18.45 0.10 -7.75
CA MET A 231 -18.70 1.52 -7.47
C MET A 231 -17.48 2.36 -7.82
N ASN A 232 -17.72 3.61 -8.21
CA ASN A 232 -16.65 4.55 -8.52
C ASN A 232 -15.76 4.79 -7.29
N VAL A 233 -14.43 4.69 -7.46
CA VAL A 233 -13.43 4.85 -6.39
C VAL A 233 -13.62 6.13 -5.59
N MET A 234 -13.95 7.25 -6.24
CA MET A 234 -14.20 8.52 -5.57
C MET A 234 -15.38 8.43 -4.60
N MET A 235 -16.49 7.82 -5.02
CA MET A 235 -17.66 7.63 -4.16
C MET A 235 -17.35 6.67 -3.01
N VAL A 236 -16.63 5.59 -3.30
CA VAL A 236 -16.21 4.60 -2.30
C VAL A 236 -15.38 5.27 -1.20
N LEU A 237 -14.41 6.10 -1.58
CA LEU A 237 -13.59 6.84 -0.64
C LEU A 237 -14.39 7.85 0.18
N CYS A 238 -15.27 8.64 -0.46
CA CYS A 238 -16.13 9.60 0.26
C CYS A 238 -17.06 8.93 1.28
N VAL A 239 -17.56 7.72 1.00
CA VAL A 239 -18.41 6.96 1.94
C VAL A 239 -17.60 6.41 3.13
N GLY A 240 -16.31 6.13 2.93
CA GLY A 240 -15.44 5.58 3.96
C GLY A 240 -14.77 6.63 4.88
N THR A 241 -14.77 7.91 4.48
CA THR A 241 -14.10 9.01 5.21
C THR A 241 -15.06 9.64 6.21
#